data_AF-U6MTS3-F1
#
_entry.id   AF-U6MTS3-F1
#
_cell.length_a   1.000
_cell.length_b   1.000
_cell.length_c   1.000
_cell.angle_alpha   90.00
_cell.angle_beta   90.00
_cell.angle_gamma   90.00
#
_symmetry.space_group_name_H-M   'P 1'
#
loop_
_entity.id
_entity.type
_entity.pdbx_description
1 polymer ?
#
loop_
_entity_poly.entity_id
_entity_poly.type
_entity_poly.pdbx_seq_one_letter_code
_entity_poly.pdbx_strand_id
1 'polypeptide(L)' 'IPLDENSLFFIVASDGVWEFISSEEAVSIVSSYVTGSPTDGKKMKDAADRLAYEAFRRWIDEEGNVVDDVTVIVVWVAR' A
#
# COMPACT_ATOMS: atom_id res chain seq x y z
N ILE A 1 11.67 -4.93 -14.72
CA ILE A 1 11.72 -3.49 -15.07
C ILE A 1 12.85 -2.90 -14.23
N PRO A 2 13.88 -2.30 -14.83
CA PRO A 2 14.94 -1.64 -14.07
C PRO A 2 14.35 -0.46 -13.29
N LEU A 3 14.78 -0.28 -12.05
CA LEU A 3 14.44 0.92 -11.28
C LEU A 3 15.22 2.11 -11.85
N ASP A 4 14.53 3.24 -11.96
CA ASP A 4 15.08 4.50 -12.46
C ASP A 4 14.78 5.66 -11.48
N GLU A 5 15.16 6.87 -11.87
CA GLU A 5 14.95 8.10 -11.08
C GLU A 5 13.48 8.48 -10.88
N ASN A 6 12.55 7.91 -11.66
CA ASN A 6 11.12 8.14 -11.52
C ASN A 6 10.45 7.09 -10.61
N SER A 7 11.20 6.07 -10.19
CA SER A 7 10.72 4.99 -9.34
C SER A 7 10.67 5.42 -7.87
N LEU A 8 9.50 5.92 -7.44
CA LEU A 8 9.33 6.49 -6.09
C LEU A 8 9.27 5.43 -4.99
N PHE A 9 8.42 4.42 -5.18
CA PHE A 9 8.19 3.33 -4.25
C PHE A 9 7.69 2.09 -4.99
N PHE A 10 7.67 0.95 -4.31
CA PHE A 10 6.89 -0.21 -4.71
C PHE A 10 6.15 -0.84 -3.53
N ILE A 11 5.07 -1.56 -3.84
CA ILE A 11 4.20 -2.22 -2.86
C ILE A 11 4.35 -3.72 -3.05
N VAL A 12 4.57 -4.44 -1.95
CA VAL A 12 4.45 -5.90 -1.88
C VAL A 12 3.33 -6.21 -0.91
N ALA A 13 2.35 -6.99 -1.31
CA ALA A 13 1.23 -7.35 -0.45
C ALA A 13 0.70 -8.75 -0.74
N SER A 14 0.04 -9.35 0.25
CA SER A 14 -0.74 -10.59 0.08
C SER A 14 -1.97 -10.38 -0.81
N ASP A 15 -2.54 -11.46 -1.31
CA ASP A 15 -3.83 -11.51 -2.00
C ASP A 15 -4.99 -10.90 -1.20
N GLY A 16 -4.95 -11.01 0.14
CA GLY A 16 -5.88 -10.28 1.02
C GLY A 16 -5.97 -8.76 0.77
N VAL A 17 -5.00 -8.14 0.10
CA VAL A 17 -5.11 -6.75 -0.40
C VAL A 17 -5.68 -6.68 -1.80
N TRP A 18 -5.18 -7.52 -2.71
CA TRP A 18 -5.44 -7.43 -4.14
C TRP A 18 -6.82 -7.94 -4.56
N GLU A 19 -7.52 -8.68 -3.69
CA GLU A 19 -8.88 -9.17 -3.92
C GLU A 19 -9.85 -8.01 -4.22
N PHE A 20 -9.73 -6.90 -3.47
CA PHE A 20 -10.66 -5.78 -3.54
C PHE A 20 -10.02 -4.43 -3.87
N ILE A 21 -8.70 -4.37 -4.02
CA ILE A 21 -7.97 -3.13 -4.32
C ILE A 21 -7.12 -3.35 -5.57
N SER A 22 -7.35 -2.53 -6.61
CA SER A 22 -6.51 -2.58 -7.82
C SER A 22 -5.12 -2.01 -7.56
N SER A 23 -4.17 -2.37 -8.42
CA SER A 23 -2.80 -1.81 -8.38
C SER A 23 -2.79 -0.29 -8.44
N GLU A 24 -3.63 0.30 -9.28
CA GLU A 24 -3.76 1.75 -9.49
C GLU A 24 -4.27 2.42 -8.22
N GLU A 25 -5.25 1.82 -7.55
CA GLU A 25 -5.81 2.34 -6.31
C GLU A 25 -4.84 2.22 -5.14
N ALA A 26 -4.14 1.08 -5.02
CA ALA A 26 -3.11 0.91 -4.00
C ALA A 26 -2.00 1.96 -4.16
N VAL A 27 -1.55 2.22 -5.39
CA VAL A 27 -0.58 3.29 -5.70
C VAL A 27 -1.14 4.66 -5.35
N SER A 28 -2.40 4.95 -5.67
CA SER A 28 -3.06 6.21 -5.32
C SER A 28 -3.05 6.44 -3.80
N ILE A 29 -3.45 5.43 -3.02
CA ILE A 29 -3.46 5.47 -1.56
C ILE A 29 -2.05 5.76 -1.03
N VAL A 30 -1.05 4.97 -1.43
CA VAL A 30 0.33 5.09 -0.91
C VAL A 30 0.99 6.41 -1.34
N SER A 31 0.76 6.85 -2.59
CA SER A 31 1.35 8.09 -3.13
C SER A 31 0.91 9.34 -2.38
N SER A 32 -0.27 9.33 -1.75
CA SER A 32 -0.73 10.46 -0.92
C SER A 32 0.13 10.72 0.33
N TYR A 33 0.96 9.74 0.72
CA TYR A 33 1.89 9.84 1.83
C TYR A 33 3.33 10.14 1.39
N VAL A 34 3.59 10.18 0.07
CA VAL A 34 4.90 10.44 -0.51
C VAL A 34 5.15 11.95 -0.52
N THR A 35 6.10 12.40 0.32
CA THR A 35 6.39 13.84 0.48
C THR A 35 7.74 14.29 -0.07
N GLY A 36 8.35 13.51 -0.98
CA GLY A 36 9.62 13.86 -1.63
C GLY A 36 10.85 13.92 -0.72
N SER A 37 10.74 13.54 0.56
CA SER A 37 11.87 13.45 1.49
C SER A 37 12.04 12.00 1.98
N PRO A 38 13.21 11.37 1.79
CA PRO A 38 13.50 10.01 2.25
C PRO A 38 13.51 9.84 3.78
N THR A 39 13.50 10.93 4.56
CA THR A 39 13.61 10.88 6.03
C THR A 39 12.30 10.55 6.74
N ASP A 40 11.18 10.45 6.02
CA ASP A 40 9.85 10.24 6.59
C ASP A 40 9.47 8.75 6.66
N GLY A 41 10.33 7.92 7.26
CA GLY A 41 10.04 6.48 7.47
C GLY A 41 8.70 6.23 8.21
N LYS A 42 8.28 7.17 9.06
CA LYS A 42 6.95 7.16 9.70
C LYS A 42 5.82 7.22 8.67
N LYS A 43 5.92 8.08 7.65
CA LYS A 43 4.88 8.20 6.61
C LYS A 43 4.75 6.96 5.74
N MET A 44 5.86 6.25 5.51
CA MET A 44 5.81 4.97 4.79
C MET A 44 5.10 3.89 5.59
N LYS A 45 5.31 3.85 6.90
CA LYS A 45 4.50 2.99 7.76
C LYS A 45 3.03 3.41 7.72
N ASP A 46 2.72 4.70 7.85
CA ASP A 46 1.35 5.21 7.81
C ASP A 46 0.65 4.89 6.47
N ALA A 47 1.40 4.90 5.36
CA ALA A 47 0.91 4.50 4.04
C ALA A 47 0.57 3.00 3.96
N ALA A 48 1.47 2.15 4.49
CA ALA A 48 1.24 0.71 4.56
C ALA A 48 0.04 0.37 5.47
N ASP A 49 -0.02 0.99 6.65
CA ASP A 49 -1.14 0.86 7.59
C ASP A 49 -2.46 1.29 6.93
N ARG A 50 -2.44 2.39 6.17
CA ARG A 50 -3.64 2.86 5.46
C ARG A 50 -4.11 1.87 4.41
N LEU A 51 -3.20 1.34 3.59
CA LEU A 51 -3.56 0.34 2.58
C LEU A 51 -4.11 -0.93 3.22
N ALA A 52 -3.49 -1.40 4.31
CA ALA A 52 -3.97 -2.56 5.05
C ALA A 52 -5.36 -2.34 5.65
N TYR A 53 -5.61 -1.14 6.21
CA TYR A 53 -6.93 -0.77 6.74
C TYR A 53 -8.00 -0.72 5.64
N GLU A 54 -7.69 -0.15 4.47
CA GLU A 54 -8.64 -0.11 3.36
C GLU A 54 -8.98 -1.52 2.85
N ALA A 55 -7.99 -2.43 2.78
CA ALA A 55 -8.23 -3.83 2.42
C ALA A 55 -9.13 -4.51 3.45
N PHE A 56 -8.81 -4.40 4.75
CA PHE A 56 -9.64 -4.91 5.83
C PHE A 56 -11.08 -4.38 5.76
N ARG A 57 -11.27 -3.07 5.53
CA ARG A 57 -12.61 -2.48 5.44
C ARG A 57 -13.40 -3.09 4.28
N ARG A 58 -12.78 -3.30 3.10
CA ARG A 58 -13.47 -3.90 1.95
C ARG A 58 -13.84 -5.36 2.17
N TRP A 59 -12.99 -6.14 2.86
CA TRP A 59 -13.38 -7.48 3.30
C TRP A 59 -14.65 -7.46 4.15
N ILE A 60 -14.76 -6.52 5.10
CA ILE A 60 -15.97 -6.36 5.91
C ILE A 60 -17.18 -5.93 5.07
N ASP A 61 -16.98 -5.02 4.11
CA ASP A 61 -18.04 -4.50 3.25
C ASP A 61 -18.58 -5.57 2.27
N GLU A 62 -17.72 -6.44 1.74
CA GLU A 62 -18.06 -7.45 0.72
C GLU A 62 -18.42 -8.82 1.33
N GLU A 63 -17.67 -9.30 2.32
CA GLU A 63 -17.77 -10.65 2.90
C GLU A 63 -18.22 -10.66 4.38
N GLY A 64 -18.54 -9.48 4.93
CA GLY A 64 -19.15 -9.33 6.25
C GLY A 64 -18.19 -9.61 7.41
N ASN A 65 -18.15 -10.85 7.89
CA ASN A 65 -17.40 -11.23 9.10
C ASN A 65 -16.18 -12.14 8.81
N VAL A 66 -15.86 -12.34 7.53
CA VAL A 66 -14.68 -13.10 7.09
C VAL A 66 -13.70 -12.14 6.45
N VAL A 67 -12.44 -12.23 6.86
CA VAL A 67 -11.33 -11.43 6.34
C VAL A 67 -10.15 -12.37 6.17
N ASP A 68 -9.48 -12.29 5.02
CA ASP A 68 -8.20 -12.98 4.81
C ASP A 68 -7.03 -12.24 5.50
N ASP A 69 -5.87 -12.88 5.58
CA ASP A 69 -4.67 -12.27 6.14
C ASP A 69 -4.16 -11.12 5.25
N VAL A 70 -4.24 -9.90 5.77
CA VAL A 70 -3.78 -8.68 5.10
C VAL A 70 -2.35 -8.34 5.51
N THR A 71 -1.41 -8.46 4.57
CA THR A 71 -0.01 -8.04 4.77
C THR A 71 0.40 -7.03 3.70
N VAL A 72 1.00 -5.91 4.12
CA VAL A 72 1.49 -4.84 3.23
C VAL A 72 2.93 -4.46 3.61
N ILE A 73 3.79 -4.36 2.60
CA ILE A 73 5.13 -3.77 2.69
C ILE A 73 5.22 -2.67 1.63
N VAL A 74 5.54 -1.46 2.07
CA VAL A 74 5.86 -0.33 1.18
C VAL A 74 7.36 -0.06 1.26
N VAL A 75 8.02 -0.09 0.11
CA VAL A 75 9.46 0.18 0.00
C VAL A 75 9.68 1.47 -0.76
N TRP A 76 10.31 2.44 -0.11
CA TRP A 76 10.75 3.68 -0.76
C TRP A 76 12.04 3.43 -1.54
N VAL A 77 12.08 3.89 -2.79
CA VAL A 77 13.22 3.73 -3.70
C VAL A 77 13.76 5.05 -4.24
N ALA A 78 12.99 6.15 -4.16
CA ALA A 78 13.48 7.48 -4.53
C ALA A 78 14.66 7.91 -3.65
N ARG A 79 15.73 8.39 -4.30
CA ARG A 79 16.96 8.88 -3.66
C ARG A 79 16.86 10.34 -3.26
#